data_AF-A0A8C5MZN5-F1
#
_entry.id   AF-A0A8C5MZN5-F1
#
_cell.length_a   1.000
_cell.length_b   1.000
_cell.length_c   1.000
_cell.angle_alpha   90.00
_cell.angle_beta   90.00
_cell.angle_gamma   90.00
#
_symmetry.space_group_name_H-M   'P 1'
#
loop_
_entity.id
_entity.type
_entity.pdbx_description
1 polymer ?
#
loop_
_entity_poly.entity_id
_entity_poly.type
_entity_poly.pdbx_seq_one_letter_code
_entity_poly.pdbx_strand_id
1 'polypeptide(L)'
;RQSTPGGVKGKRKWNPVVIRRLPPSISKEQLEEQLHPLPAHDYFEFCAADPSLYPHLFSRAYINFRNPEDILLFRDRFDGFIFIDNKGQEYPAVVEFAPFQKISKKKLKKKDTKAGSITDDLEYKKFLENYCADEEKVCANPETLLGEIEAKTKELIGLCLMICLRNANEK
;
A
#
# COMPACT_ATOMS: atom_id res chain seq x y z
N ARG A 1 17.19 38.32 -40.73
CA ARG A 1 16.91 38.34 -39.27
C ARG A 1 15.40 38.35 -39.09
N GLN A 2 14.77 37.19 -38.97
CA GLN A 2 13.35 37.10 -38.60
C GLN A 2 13.31 36.90 -37.08
N SER A 3 12.76 37.89 -36.38
CA SER A 3 12.53 37.88 -34.95
C SER A 3 11.37 36.95 -34.63
N THR A 4 11.65 35.87 -33.89
CA THR A 4 10.63 35.04 -33.26
C THR A 4 9.96 35.83 -32.12
N PRO A 5 8.62 35.78 -31.98
CA PRO A 5 7.95 36.45 -30.88
C PRO A 5 8.25 35.69 -29.59
N GLY A 6 8.85 36.40 -28.64
CA GLY A 6 9.19 35.90 -27.32
C GLY A 6 7.94 35.37 -26.61
N GLY A 7 7.93 34.07 -26.32
CA GLY A 7 6.91 33.44 -25.50
C GLY A 7 6.95 34.02 -24.09
N VAL A 8 6.02 34.92 -23.80
CA VAL A 8 5.73 35.36 -22.44
C VAL A 8 5.34 34.13 -21.65
N LYS A 9 6.24 33.64 -20.78
CA LYS A 9 5.94 32.58 -19.82
C LYS A 9 5.02 33.15 -18.73
N GLY A 10 3.78 33.43 -19.10
CA GLY A 10 2.70 33.63 -18.15
C GLY A 10 2.60 32.38 -17.30
N LYS A 11 2.55 32.56 -15.97
CA LYS A 11 2.25 31.45 -15.05
C LYS A 11 0.88 30.90 -15.45
N ARG A 12 0.84 29.77 -16.16
CA ARG A 12 -0.42 29.10 -16.51
C ARG A 12 -1.15 28.79 -15.20
N LYS A 13 -2.33 29.37 -15.02
CA LYS A 13 -3.20 29.08 -13.88
C LYS A 13 -3.65 27.63 -14.00
N TRP A 14 -3.53 26.89 -12.91
CA TRP A 14 -3.93 25.49 -12.86
C TRP A 14 -5.31 25.42 -12.24
N ASN A 15 -6.24 24.87 -13.00
CA ASN A 15 -7.62 24.70 -12.60
C ASN A 15 -7.95 23.21 -12.73
N PRO A 16 -7.36 22.35 -11.87
CA PRO A 16 -7.72 20.95 -11.88
C PRO A 16 -9.17 20.80 -11.47
N VAL A 17 -9.89 20.00 -12.25
CA VAL A 17 -11.28 19.59 -12.07
C VAL A 17 -11.26 18.17 -11.54
N VAL A 18 -12.17 17.86 -10.64
CA VAL A 18 -12.39 16.50 -10.15
C VAL A 18 -13.79 16.05 -10.53
N ILE A 19 -13.88 14.86 -11.11
CA ILE A 19 -15.15 14.14 -11.24
C ILE A 19 -15.24 13.14 -10.09
N ARG A 20 -16.27 13.29 -9.27
CA ARG A 20 -16.52 12.52 -8.04
C ARG A 20 -17.73 11.61 -8.24
N ARG A 21 -17.90 10.68 -7.28
CA ARG A 21 -19.04 9.74 -7.22
C ARG A 21 -19.13 8.83 -8.45
N LEU A 22 -17.98 8.46 -9.01
CA LEU A 22 -17.95 7.46 -10.07
C LEU A 22 -18.15 6.05 -9.48
N PRO A 23 -18.69 5.09 -10.26
CA PRO A 23 -18.87 3.72 -9.80
C PRO A 23 -17.55 3.12 -9.30
N PRO A 24 -17.57 2.30 -8.23
CA PRO A 24 -16.35 1.69 -7.69
C PRO A 24 -15.71 0.66 -8.62
N SER A 25 -16.50 0.09 -9.53
CA SER A 25 -16.07 -0.90 -10.53
C SER A 25 -15.54 -0.31 -11.84
N ILE A 26 -15.72 1.01 -12.06
CA ILE A 26 -15.32 1.64 -13.32
C ILE A 26 -13.80 1.60 -13.46
N SER A 27 -13.32 1.21 -14.64
CA SER A 27 -11.89 1.29 -14.95
C SER A 27 -11.52 2.67 -15.48
N LYS A 28 -10.21 2.97 -15.47
CA LYS A 28 -9.68 4.21 -16.04
C LYS A 28 -10.05 4.36 -17.51
N GLU A 29 -9.92 3.26 -18.26
CA GLU A 29 -10.16 3.19 -19.70
C GLU A 29 -11.64 3.41 -20.02
N GLN A 30 -12.53 2.74 -19.27
CA GLN A 30 -13.99 2.93 -19.40
C GLN A 30 -14.41 4.36 -19.12
N LEU A 31 -13.79 5.00 -18.12
CA LEU A 31 -14.03 6.41 -17.84
C LEU A 31 -13.56 7.28 -19.02
N GLU A 32 -12.35 7.06 -19.55
CA GLU A 32 -11.85 7.83 -20.70
C GLU A 32 -12.74 7.69 -21.95
N GLU A 33 -13.28 6.50 -22.22
CA GLU A 33 -14.25 6.26 -23.30
C GLU A 33 -15.54 7.04 -23.09
N GLN A 34 -16.11 7.01 -21.87
CA GLN A 34 -17.35 7.74 -21.57
C GLN A 34 -17.15 9.25 -21.57
N LEU A 35 -15.95 9.72 -21.25
CA LEU A 35 -15.60 11.14 -21.32
C LEU A 35 -15.28 11.61 -22.75
N HIS A 36 -15.27 10.71 -23.75
CA HIS A 36 -14.93 11.07 -25.12
C HIS A 36 -16.05 11.90 -25.80
N PRO A 37 -15.72 13.01 -26.49
CA PRO A 37 -14.38 13.55 -26.74
C PRO A 37 -13.84 14.36 -25.56
N LEU A 38 -12.76 13.87 -24.93
CA LEU A 38 -12.13 14.53 -23.80
C LEU A 38 -11.27 15.70 -24.31
N PRO A 39 -11.50 16.94 -23.85
CA PRO A 39 -10.69 18.09 -24.26
C PRO A 39 -9.20 17.93 -23.93
N ALA A 40 -8.37 18.78 -24.55
CA ALA A 40 -6.93 18.74 -24.35
C ALA A 40 -6.56 19.02 -22.88
N HIS A 41 -5.93 18.04 -22.23
CA HIS A 41 -5.55 18.09 -20.83
C HIS A 41 -4.04 17.87 -20.64
N ASP A 42 -3.49 18.49 -19.60
CA ASP A 42 -2.07 18.39 -19.22
C ASP A 42 -1.83 17.35 -18.13
N TYR A 43 -2.88 16.94 -17.43
CA TYR A 43 -2.83 15.97 -16.34
C TYR A 43 -4.15 15.21 -16.26
N PHE A 44 -4.07 13.91 -16.08
CA PHE A 44 -5.20 13.02 -15.84
C PHE A 44 -4.76 11.95 -14.84
N GLU A 45 -5.48 11.82 -13.73
CA GLU A 45 -5.22 10.84 -12.68
C GLU A 45 -6.52 10.22 -12.21
N PHE A 46 -6.64 8.92 -12.38
CA PHE A 46 -7.76 8.13 -11.89
C PHE A 46 -7.42 7.55 -10.52
N CYS A 47 -8.33 7.68 -9.58
CA CYS A 47 -8.29 7.03 -8.28
C CYS A 47 -9.46 6.06 -8.18
N ALA A 48 -9.14 4.77 -8.17
CA ALA A 48 -10.13 3.72 -7.91
C ALA A 48 -10.76 3.88 -6.52
N ALA A 49 -11.91 3.25 -6.32
CA ALA A 49 -12.55 3.18 -5.02
C ALA A 49 -11.61 2.52 -4.00
N ASP A 50 -11.48 3.16 -2.84
CA ASP A 50 -10.68 2.66 -1.73
C ASP A 50 -11.61 1.90 -0.77
N PRO A 51 -11.39 0.57 -0.56
CA PRO A 51 -12.20 -0.24 0.34
C PRO A 51 -12.23 0.29 1.78
N SER A 52 -11.20 1.01 2.21
CA SER A 52 -11.10 1.56 3.57
C SER A 52 -12.10 2.69 3.83
N LEU A 53 -12.67 3.30 2.78
CA LEU A 53 -13.60 4.42 2.88
C LEU A 53 -15.07 3.98 2.96
N TYR A 54 -15.34 2.71 3.26
CA TYR A 54 -16.71 2.19 3.44
C TYR A 54 -17.49 3.02 4.48
N PRO A 55 -18.75 3.42 4.22
CA PRO A 55 -19.62 3.02 3.10
C PRO A 55 -19.47 3.85 1.81
N HIS A 56 -18.59 4.85 1.78
CA HIS A 56 -18.41 5.78 0.66
C HIS A 56 -17.40 5.28 -0.39
N LEU A 57 -17.64 4.07 -0.92
CA LEU A 57 -16.85 3.49 -2.00
C LEU A 57 -17.18 4.15 -3.33
N PHE A 58 -16.43 5.20 -3.68
CA PHE A 58 -16.53 5.84 -4.98
C PHE A 58 -15.15 6.02 -5.62
N SER A 59 -15.12 5.84 -6.92
CA SER A 59 -13.97 6.23 -7.74
C SER A 59 -14.03 7.74 -8.01
N ARG A 60 -12.88 8.32 -8.36
CA ARG A 60 -12.75 9.75 -8.68
C ARG A 60 -11.62 9.95 -9.70
N ALA A 61 -11.73 10.97 -10.54
CA ALA A 61 -10.64 11.32 -11.45
C ALA A 61 -10.35 12.81 -11.41
N TYR A 62 -9.06 13.15 -11.47
CA TYR A 62 -8.55 14.51 -11.53
C TYR A 62 -8.07 14.83 -12.94
N ILE A 63 -8.55 15.93 -13.50
CA ILE A 63 -8.26 16.35 -14.87
C ILE A 63 -7.84 17.81 -14.84
N ASN A 64 -6.72 18.15 -15.47
CA ASN A 64 -6.33 19.55 -15.66
C ASN A 64 -6.37 19.90 -17.14
N PHE A 65 -7.41 20.63 -17.53
CA PHE A 65 -7.60 21.11 -18.89
C PHE A 65 -6.60 22.22 -19.26
N ARG A 66 -6.26 22.31 -20.54
CA ARG A 66 -5.39 23.37 -21.06
C ARG A 66 -6.09 24.71 -21.14
N ASN A 67 -7.36 24.71 -21.58
CA ASN A 67 -8.19 25.90 -21.69
C ASN A 67 -9.24 25.91 -20.58
N PRO A 68 -9.56 27.08 -20.02
CA PRO A 68 -10.62 27.20 -19.02
C PRO A 68 -12.02 27.01 -19.60
N GLU A 69 -12.25 27.33 -20.88
CA GLU A 69 -13.55 27.12 -21.54
C GLU A 69 -13.93 25.64 -21.59
N ASP A 70 -12.96 24.76 -21.81
CA ASP A 70 -13.15 23.31 -21.84
C ASP A 70 -13.64 22.77 -20.48
N ILE A 71 -13.31 23.44 -19.37
CA ILE A 71 -13.77 23.09 -18.03
C ILE A 71 -15.28 23.28 -17.91
N LEU A 72 -15.79 24.40 -18.43
CA LEU A 72 -17.22 24.72 -18.37
C LEU A 72 -18.02 23.73 -19.22
N LEU A 73 -17.56 23.46 -20.45
CA LEU A 73 -18.18 22.46 -21.33
C LEU A 73 -18.18 21.06 -20.70
N PHE A 74 -17.07 20.68 -20.04
CA PHE A 74 -16.95 19.41 -19.36
C PHE A 74 -17.94 19.31 -18.19
N ARG A 75 -18.01 20.35 -17.35
CA ARG A 75 -18.98 20.40 -16.23
C ARG A 75 -20.40 20.31 -16.74
N ASP A 76 -20.79 21.12 -17.72
CA ASP A 76 -22.19 21.19 -18.18
C ASP A 76 -22.65 19.87 -18.84
N ARG A 77 -21.71 19.04 -19.32
CA ARG A 77 -22.00 17.73 -19.91
C ARG A 77 -22.02 16.58 -18.88
N PHE A 78 -21.08 16.59 -17.93
CA PHE A 78 -20.82 15.44 -17.06
C PHE A 78 -21.29 15.64 -15.61
N ASP A 79 -21.61 16.86 -15.19
CA ASP A 79 -22.21 17.11 -13.89
C ASP A 79 -23.64 16.56 -13.86
N GLY A 80 -23.92 15.67 -12.91
CA GLY A 80 -25.18 14.94 -12.84
C GLY A 80 -25.30 13.76 -13.82
N PHE A 81 -24.28 13.45 -14.63
CA PHE A 81 -24.32 12.29 -15.51
C PHE A 81 -24.41 10.99 -14.71
N ILE A 82 -25.37 10.13 -15.04
CA ILE A 82 -25.62 8.89 -14.31
C ILE A 82 -24.75 7.79 -14.89
N PHE A 83 -23.71 7.43 -14.15
CA PHE A 83 -22.92 6.24 -14.45
C PHE A 83 -23.59 5.00 -13.87
N ILE A 84 -23.61 3.92 -14.65
CA ILE A 84 -24.22 2.66 -14.24
C ILE A 84 -23.12 1.62 -14.05
N ASP A 85 -23.10 0.98 -12.89
CA ASP A 85 -22.22 -0.18 -12.63
C ASP A 85 -22.77 -1.45 -13.32
N ASN A 86 -21.94 -2.47 -13.50
CA ASN A 86 -22.30 -3.81 -13.93
C ASN A 86 -23.45 -4.44 -13.11
N LYS A 87 -23.69 -3.93 -11.90
CA LYS A 87 -24.80 -4.34 -11.01
C LYS A 87 -26.10 -3.56 -11.26
N GLY A 88 -26.14 -2.66 -12.23
CA GLY A 88 -27.29 -1.78 -12.51
C GLY A 88 -27.48 -0.65 -11.50
N GLN A 89 -26.50 -0.39 -10.63
CA GLN A 89 -26.59 0.70 -9.66
C GLN A 89 -26.20 2.02 -10.31
N GLU A 90 -27.00 3.05 -10.05
CA GLU A 90 -26.87 4.39 -10.60
C GLU A 90 -25.99 5.28 -9.70
N TYR A 91 -25.06 5.97 -10.32
CA TYR A 91 -24.09 6.86 -9.68
C TYR A 91 -24.10 8.22 -10.39
N PRO A 92 -24.86 9.21 -9.90
CA PRO A 92 -24.84 10.55 -10.46
C PRO A 92 -23.49 11.21 -10.13
N ALA A 93 -22.69 11.43 -11.16
CA ALA A 93 -21.39 12.08 -11.05
C ALA A 93 -21.53 13.54 -10.64
N VAL A 94 -20.49 14.03 -10.00
CA VAL A 94 -20.39 15.43 -9.58
C VAL A 94 -19.07 15.99 -10.09
N VAL A 95 -19.14 17.08 -10.84
CA VAL A 95 -17.96 17.74 -11.42
C VAL A 95 -17.70 19.04 -10.69
N GLU A 96 -16.61 19.09 -9.95
CA GLU A 96 -16.23 20.24 -9.12
C GLU A 96 -14.77 20.65 -9.38
N PHE A 97 -14.39 21.84 -8.95
CA PHE A 97 -12.97 22.18 -8.87
C PHE A 97 -12.30 21.30 -7.81
N ALA A 98 -11.10 20.80 -8.14
CA ALA A 98 -10.35 20.00 -7.19
C ALA A 98 -10.05 20.84 -5.93
N PRO A 99 -10.24 20.30 -4.72
CA PRO A 99 -9.96 21.03 -3.47
C PRO A 99 -8.52 21.54 -3.41
N PHE A 100 -7.59 20.80 -4.01
CA PHE A 100 -6.20 21.19 -4.17
C PHE A 100 -5.92 21.56 -5.62
N GLN A 101 -5.67 22.84 -5.86
CA GLN A 101 -5.35 23.36 -7.19
C GLN A 101 -3.88 23.16 -7.60
N LYS A 102 -3.05 22.63 -6.69
CA LYS A 102 -1.62 22.40 -6.91
C LYS A 102 -1.39 20.95 -7.32
N ILE A 103 -1.10 20.73 -8.60
CA ILE A 103 -0.70 19.42 -9.11
C ILE A 103 0.76 19.17 -8.68
N SER A 104 0.96 18.28 -7.72
CA SER A 104 2.31 17.76 -7.49
C SER A 104 2.72 17.00 -8.74
N LYS A 105 3.54 17.63 -9.61
CA LYS A 105 4.26 16.92 -10.66
C LYS A 105 4.96 15.78 -9.96
N LYS A 106 4.52 14.54 -10.15
CA LYS A 106 5.21 13.37 -9.64
C LYS A 106 6.60 13.45 -10.26
N LYS A 107 7.57 13.99 -9.52
CA LYS A 107 8.97 13.83 -9.87
C LYS A 107 9.12 12.33 -9.92
N LEU A 108 9.34 11.78 -11.11
CA LEU A 108 9.70 10.39 -11.31
C LEU A 108 10.63 10.05 -10.15
N LYS A 109 10.16 9.25 -9.18
CA LYS A 109 10.99 8.86 -8.04
C LYS A 109 12.19 8.22 -8.71
N LYS A 110 13.35 8.91 -8.69
CA LYS A 110 14.60 8.27 -9.06
C LYS A 110 14.64 7.03 -8.17
N LYS A 111 14.62 5.86 -8.80
CA LYS A 111 14.71 4.59 -8.09
C LYS A 111 15.92 4.73 -7.18
N ASP A 112 15.73 4.61 -5.88
CA ASP A 112 16.82 4.80 -4.93
C ASP A 112 17.93 3.85 -5.34
N THR A 113 19.12 4.39 -5.62
CA THR A 113 20.27 3.61 -6.11
C THR A 113 20.71 2.57 -5.08
N LYS A 114 20.29 2.71 -3.81
CA LYS A 114 20.57 1.77 -2.71
C LYS A 114 19.42 0.80 -2.41
N ALA A 115 18.29 0.86 -3.12
CA ALA A 115 17.22 -0.11 -2.94
C ALA A 115 17.64 -1.49 -3.44
N GLY A 116 17.69 -2.49 -2.55
CA GLY A 116 18.09 -3.86 -2.86
C GLY A 116 19.53 -4.23 -2.47
N SER A 117 20.28 -3.35 -1.80
CA SER A 117 21.65 -3.68 -1.33
C SER A 117 21.69 -4.37 0.04
N ILE A 118 20.55 -4.58 0.70
CA ILE A 118 20.50 -5.18 2.04
C ILE A 118 21.10 -6.58 2.09
N THR A 119 20.94 -7.36 1.01
CA THR A 119 21.53 -8.71 0.90
C THR A 119 23.05 -8.70 0.85
N ASP A 120 23.65 -7.58 0.45
CA ASP A 120 25.11 -7.47 0.37
C ASP A 120 25.74 -6.92 1.66
N ASP A 121 24.92 -6.37 2.56
CA ASP A 121 25.36 -5.79 3.83
C ASP A 121 26.01 -6.86 4.73
N LEU A 122 27.17 -6.52 5.28
CA LEU A 122 27.92 -7.34 6.23
C LEU A 122 27.10 -7.63 7.50
N GLU A 123 26.30 -6.66 7.95
CA GLU A 123 25.47 -6.81 9.15
C GLU A 123 24.36 -7.86 8.92
N TYR A 124 23.75 -7.86 7.73
CA TYR A 124 22.72 -8.81 7.34
C TYR A 124 23.28 -10.23 7.14
N LYS A 125 24.49 -10.34 6.56
CA LYS A 125 25.18 -11.63 6.41
C LYS A 125 25.55 -12.24 7.77
N LYS A 126 26.06 -11.44 8.71
CA LYS A 126 26.34 -11.88 10.10
C LYS A 126 25.08 -12.32 10.83
N PHE A 127 23.96 -11.62 10.61
CA PHE A 127 22.68 -12.02 11.17
C PHE A 127 22.22 -13.39 10.64
N LEU A 128 22.34 -13.64 9.33
CA LEU A 128 22.03 -14.95 8.74
C LEU A 128 22.95 -16.05 9.26
N GLU A 129 24.24 -15.77 9.44
CA GLU A 129 25.20 -16.72 10.00
C GLU A 129 24.86 -17.07 11.45
N ASN A 130 24.53 -16.09 12.29
CA ASN A 130 24.03 -16.34 13.65
C ASN A 130 22.70 -17.11 13.65
N TYR A 131 21.78 -16.79 12.74
CA TYR A 131 20.49 -17.46 12.64
C TYR A 131 20.65 -18.95 12.21
N CYS A 132 21.49 -19.24 11.22
CA CYS A 132 21.84 -20.62 10.85
C CYS A 132 22.61 -21.35 11.97
N ALA A 133 23.49 -20.66 12.69
CA ALA A 133 24.24 -21.24 13.82
C ALA A 133 23.33 -21.56 15.02
N ASP A 134 22.25 -20.80 15.22
CA ASP A 134 21.24 -21.10 16.23
C ASP A 134 20.40 -22.35 15.86
N GLU A 135 20.24 -22.67 14.57
CA GLU A 135 19.62 -23.94 14.15
C GLU A 135 20.50 -25.17 14.45
N GLU A 136 21.84 -25.03 14.43
CA GLU A 136 22.75 -26.13 14.87
C GLU A 136 22.79 -26.30 16.39
N LYS A 137 22.38 -25.30 17.19
CA LYS A 137 22.30 -25.42 18.66
C LYS A 137 20.99 -25.96 19.19
N VAL A 138 19.98 -26.18 18.34
CA VAL A 138 18.77 -26.94 18.71
C VAL A 138 18.88 -28.39 18.21
N CYS A 139 19.99 -29.05 18.54
CA CYS A 139 20.09 -30.50 18.50
C CYS A 139 20.50 -31.07 19.87
N ALA A 140 19.94 -30.52 20.96
CA ALA A 140 19.58 -31.40 22.05
C ALA A 140 18.24 -32.03 21.63
N ASN A 141 18.29 -33.24 21.05
CA ASN A 141 17.09 -34.02 20.73
C ASN A 141 16.17 -34.00 21.98
N PRO A 142 14.88 -33.62 21.87
CA PRO A 142 13.96 -33.58 23.01
C PRO A 142 13.91 -34.88 23.82
N GLU A 143 14.24 -36.02 23.22
CA GLU A 143 14.37 -37.31 23.93
C GLU A 143 15.53 -37.34 24.93
N THR A 144 16.67 -36.74 24.59
CA THR A 144 17.86 -36.74 25.46
C THR A 144 17.63 -35.89 26.70
N LEU A 145 16.98 -34.73 26.54
CA LEU A 145 16.61 -33.86 27.67
C LEU A 145 15.57 -34.55 28.58
N LEU A 146 14.61 -35.27 28.01
CA LEU A 146 13.64 -36.04 28.79
C LEU A 146 14.33 -37.15 29.61
N GLY A 147 15.28 -37.87 29.01
CA GLY A 147 16.04 -38.92 29.68
C GLY A 147 16.87 -38.41 30.86
N GLU A 148 17.51 -37.25 30.72
CA GLU A 148 18.27 -36.62 31.81
C GLU A 148 17.38 -36.16 32.97
N ILE A 149 16.19 -35.60 32.67
CA ILE A 149 15.21 -35.20 33.69
C ILE A 149 14.69 -36.43 34.44
N GLU A 150 14.38 -37.52 33.73
CA GLU A 150 13.89 -38.75 34.34
C GLU A 150 14.98 -39.41 35.22
N ALA A 151 16.23 -39.42 34.77
CA ALA A 151 17.36 -39.96 35.52
C ALA A 151 17.58 -39.20 36.84
N LYS A 152 17.61 -37.86 36.79
CA LYS A 152 17.74 -37.02 37.98
C LYS A 152 16.55 -37.18 38.95
N THR A 153 15.35 -37.38 38.42
CA THR A 153 14.16 -37.61 39.23
C THR A 153 14.23 -38.96 39.96
N LYS A 154 14.66 -40.03 39.26
CA LYS A 154 14.85 -41.36 39.88
C LYS A 154 15.96 -41.35 40.93
N GLU A 155 17.06 -40.64 40.68
CA GLU A 155 18.15 -40.51 41.64
C GLU A 155 17.66 -39.78 42.91
N LEU A 156 16.94 -38.67 42.76
CA LEU A 156 16.40 -37.92 43.89
C LEU A 156 15.38 -38.73 44.70
N ILE A 157 14.48 -39.45 44.01
CA ILE A 157 13.52 -40.36 44.65
C ILE A 157 14.27 -41.49 45.39
N GLY A 158 15.29 -42.07 44.76
CA GLY A 158 16.13 -43.11 45.38
C GLY A 158 16.86 -42.60 46.63
N LEU A 159 17.43 -41.40 46.58
CA LEU A 159 18.07 -40.76 47.73
C LEU A 159 17.07 -40.52 48.86
N CYS A 160 15.88 -40.00 48.53
CA CYS A 160 14.82 -39.76 49.49
C CYS A 160 14.35 -41.07 50.14
N LEU A 161 14.16 -42.13 49.35
CA LEU A 161 13.78 -43.45 49.85
C LEU A 161 14.86 -44.05 50.76
N MET A 162 16.14 -43.91 50.40
CA MET A 162 17.26 -44.37 51.22
C MET A 162 17.35 -43.62 52.54
N ILE A 163 17.10 -42.30 52.55
CA ILE A 163 17.05 -41.50 53.78
C ILE A 163 15.85 -41.95 54.64
N CYS A 164 14.68 -42.16 54.05
CA CYS A 164 13.50 -42.64 54.76
C CYS A 164 13.70 -44.05 55.35
N LEU A 165 14.34 -44.97 54.61
CA LEU A 165 14.62 -46.33 55.06
C LEU A 165 15.66 -46.36 56.18
N ARG A 166 16.70 -45.50 56.13
CA ARG A 166 17.65 -45.34 57.26
C ARG A 166 16.95 -44.86 58.52
N ASN A 167 16.13 -43.81 58.41
CA ASN A 167 15.36 -43.27 59.54
C ASN A 167 14.33 -44.27 60.10
N ALA A 168 13.84 -45.22 59.29
CA ALA A 168 12.89 -46.25 59.72
C ALA A 168 13.56 -47.44 60.43
N ASN A 169 14.86 -47.68 60.23
CA ASN A 169 15.63 -48.75 60.88
C ASN A 169 16.28 -48.28 62.20
N GLU A 170 16.31 -46.96 62.44
CA GLU A 170 16.85 -46.33 63.65
C GLU A 170 15.79 -46.13 64.77
N LYS A 171 14.60 -46.75 64.62
CA LYS A 171 13.52 -46.83 65.61
C LYS A 171 13.19 -48.28 65.95
#